data_AF-A0A7S1E145-F1
#
_entry.id   AF-A0A7S1E145-F1
#
_cell.length_a   1.000
_cell.length_b   1.000
_cell.length_c   1.000
_cell.angle_alpha   90.00
_cell.angle_beta   90.00
_cell.angle_gamma   90.00
#
_symmetry.space_group_name_H-M   'P 1'
#
loop_
_entity.id
_entity.type
_entity.pdbx_description
1 polymer ?
#
loop_
_entity_poly.entity_id
_entity_poly.type
_entity_poly.pdbx_seq_one_letter_code
_entity_poly.pdbx_strand_id
1 'polypeptide(L)'
;ARGARIDATTRERLLAHKLSRPLEQCVGVSGGVTPEQIGQAAERWLDEQPLLRALCAEDRGLPLPRSLPRLRLSPGMQSLLRLYAQRQADRLHHAVGVALVAKALARRLLPGDVDQHRRIGLAGLLHDL
;
A
#
# COMPACT_ATOMS: atom_id res chain seq x y z
N ALA A 1 52.50 9.15 -13.10
CA ALA A 1 51.84 8.09 -13.91
C ALA A 1 50.46 8.60 -14.33
N ARG A 2 50.21 8.71 -15.65
CA ARG A 2 49.01 9.33 -16.24
C ARG A 2 47.77 8.43 -16.12
N GLY A 3 46.62 9.04 -15.88
CA GLY A 3 45.32 8.40 -15.65
C GLY A 3 44.87 7.47 -16.78
N ALA A 4 44.47 6.25 -16.40
CA ALA A 4 43.86 5.29 -17.29
C ALA A 4 42.46 5.78 -17.70
N ARG A 5 42.21 5.85 -19.01
CA ARG A 5 40.89 6.13 -19.59
C ARG A 5 39.92 5.04 -19.15
N ILE A 6 38.87 5.43 -18.44
CA ILE A 6 37.76 4.55 -18.10
C ILE A 6 36.95 4.35 -19.39
N ASP A 7 37.08 3.16 -19.99
CA ASP A 7 36.31 2.76 -21.16
C ASP A 7 34.82 2.56 -20.80
N ALA A 8 33.92 2.86 -21.74
CA ALA A 8 32.46 2.82 -21.57
C ALA A 8 31.97 1.44 -21.11
N THR A 9 32.65 0.37 -21.56
CA THR A 9 32.39 -1.02 -21.18
C THR A 9 32.70 -1.29 -19.70
N THR A 10 33.70 -0.62 -19.13
CA THR A 10 34.05 -0.71 -17.71
C THR A 10 33.02 0.02 -16.85
N ARG A 11 32.48 1.14 -17.34
CA ARG A 11 31.41 1.90 -16.68
C ARG A 11 30.10 1.09 -16.63
N GLU A 12 29.73 0.40 -17.70
CA GLU A 12 28.51 -0.44 -17.74
C GLU A 12 28.61 -1.64 -16.79
N ARG A 13 29.77 -2.29 -16.70
CA ARG A 13 29.99 -3.40 -15.76
C ARG A 13 29.96 -2.95 -14.29
N LEU A 14 30.41 -1.72 -14.01
CA LEU A 14 30.32 -1.13 -12.68
C LEU A 14 28.89 -0.71 -12.31
N LEU A 15 28.09 -0.25 -13.28
CA LEU A 15 26.66 0.04 -13.08
C LEU A 15 25.87 -1.25 -12.79
N ALA A 16 26.13 -2.33 -13.53
CA ALA A 16 25.49 -3.63 -13.30
C ALA A 16 25.82 -4.21 -11.90
N HIS A 17 27.05 -4.05 -11.42
CA HIS A 17 27.48 -4.61 -10.13
C HIS A 17 27.12 -3.75 -8.91
N LYS A 18 27.01 -2.42 -9.04
CA LYS A 18 26.65 -1.51 -7.94
C LYS A 18 25.14 -1.34 -7.71
N LEU A 19 24.31 -1.91 -8.57
CA LEU A 19 22.85 -2.03 -8.37
C LEU A 19 22.46 -3.23 -7.49
N SER A 20 23.43 -3.88 -6.84
CA SER A 20 23.23 -5.00 -5.91
C SER A 20 22.63 -4.61 -4.56
N ARG A 21 22.37 -3.32 -4.32
CA ARG A 21 21.45 -2.88 -3.27
C ARG A 21 20.15 -2.48 -3.94
N PRO A 22 19.01 -3.08 -3.58
CA PRO A 22 17.74 -2.68 -4.16
C PRO A 22 17.59 -1.18 -3.97
N LEU A 23 17.25 -0.45 -5.05
CA LEU A 23 17.05 1.00 -5.08
C LEU A 23 16.09 1.49 -3.97
N GLU A 24 15.30 0.57 -3.42
CA GLU A 24 14.52 0.66 -2.18
C GLU A 24 15.29 1.26 -0.98
N GLN A 25 16.60 0.98 -0.86
CA GLN A 25 17.43 1.46 0.26
C GLN A 25 18.06 2.84 0.04
N CYS A 26 18.09 3.35 -1.19
CA CYS A 26 18.76 4.61 -1.52
C CYS A 26 17.81 5.76 -1.90
N VAL A 27 16.52 5.46 -2.09
CA VAL A 27 15.51 6.49 -2.30
C VAL A 27 14.68 6.57 -1.03
N GLY A 28 15.00 7.55 -0.18
CA GLY A 28 14.04 8.03 0.81
C GLY A 28 12.85 8.59 0.05
N VAL A 29 11.82 7.76 -0.13
CA VAL A 29 10.56 8.10 -0.80
C VAL A 29 9.85 9.17 0.04
N SER A 30 10.22 10.44 -0.15
CA SER A 30 9.52 11.59 0.42
C SER A 30 8.14 11.67 -0.23
N GLY A 31 7.10 11.21 0.48
CA GLY A 31 5.70 11.25 0.04
C GLY A 31 5.06 9.88 -0.23
N GLY A 32 5.05 8.97 0.75
CA GLY A 32 4.25 7.74 0.69
C GLY A 32 2.74 8.04 0.63
N VAL A 33 1.93 7.02 0.30
CA VAL A 33 0.47 7.12 0.46
C VAL A 33 0.18 7.41 1.93
N THR A 34 -0.47 8.53 2.21
CA THR A 34 -0.73 8.94 3.59
C THR A 34 -1.95 8.22 4.16
N PRO A 35 -2.03 8.04 5.50
CA PRO A 35 -3.24 7.55 6.16
C PRO A 35 -4.50 8.33 5.75
N GLU A 36 -4.39 9.64 5.57
CA GLU A 36 -5.49 10.52 5.17
C GLU A 36 -5.99 10.20 3.76
N GLN A 37 -5.09 9.91 2.82
CA GLN A 37 -5.46 9.49 1.45
C GLN A 37 -6.22 8.16 1.46
N ILE A 38 -5.79 7.22 2.30
CA ILE A 38 -6.50 5.94 2.50
C ILE A 38 -7.90 6.19 3.07
N GLY A 39 -8.01 7.06 4.08
CA GLY A 39 -9.27 7.39 4.72
C GLY A 39 -10.24 8.06 3.75
N GLN A 40 -9.78 9.06 3.00
CA GLN A 40 -10.59 9.75 1.99
C GLN A 40 -11.03 8.80 0.86
N ALA A 41 -10.16 7.90 0.40
CA ALA A 41 -10.54 6.88 -0.58
C ALA A 41 -11.60 5.92 -0.02
N ALA A 42 -11.52 5.57 1.26
CA ALA A 42 -12.50 4.70 1.90
C ALA A 42 -13.87 5.39 2.06
N GLU A 43 -13.89 6.64 2.49
CA GLU A 43 -15.14 7.42 2.61
C GLU A 43 -15.80 7.59 1.23
N ARG A 44 -15.04 7.94 0.19
CA ARG A 44 -15.55 8.01 -1.19
C ARG A 44 -16.24 6.73 -1.64
N TRP A 45 -15.63 5.58 -1.37
CA TRP A 45 -16.25 4.28 -1.65
C TRP A 45 -17.59 4.09 -0.94
N LEU A 46 -17.68 4.48 0.33
CA LEU A 46 -18.93 4.34 1.08
C LEU A 46 -19.99 5.32 0.60
N ASP A 47 -19.59 6.52 0.19
CA ASP A 47 -20.47 7.54 -0.39
C ASP A 47 -21.06 7.11 -1.73
N GLU A 48 -20.23 6.55 -2.60
CA GLU A 48 -20.60 6.15 -3.96
C GLU A 48 -21.36 4.82 -4.00
N GLN A 49 -21.12 3.91 -3.04
CA GLN A 49 -21.65 2.54 -3.07
C GLN A 49 -22.48 2.18 -1.83
N PRO A 50 -23.82 2.32 -1.88
CA PRO A 50 -24.70 1.98 -0.76
C PRO A 50 -24.55 0.54 -0.27
N LEU A 51 -24.33 -0.42 -1.17
CA LEU A 51 -24.13 -1.82 -0.82
C LEU A 51 -22.85 -2.02 0.00
N LEU A 52 -21.76 -1.35 -0.38
CA LEU A 52 -20.50 -1.43 0.35
C LEU A 52 -20.61 -0.77 1.72
N ARG A 53 -21.33 0.36 1.81
CA ARG A 53 -21.67 0.98 3.10
C ARG A 53 -22.43 0.02 4.02
N ALA A 54 -23.43 -0.68 3.50
CA ALA A 54 -24.18 -1.67 4.27
C ALA A 54 -23.31 -2.86 4.69
N LEU A 55 -22.41 -3.33 3.83
CA LEU A 55 -21.44 -4.39 4.17
C LEU A 55 -20.48 -3.95 5.28
N CYS A 56 -20.06 -2.69 5.28
CA CYS A 56 -19.12 -2.12 6.24
C CYS A 56 -19.79 -1.64 7.55
N ALA A 57 -21.13 -1.60 7.59
CA ALA A 57 -21.91 -1.20 8.75
C ALA A 57 -21.94 -2.34 9.77
N GLU A 58 -20.89 -2.42 10.59
CA GLU A 58 -20.80 -3.39 11.69
C GLU A 58 -20.46 -2.66 12.99
N ASP A 59 -21.27 -2.88 14.03
CA ASP A 59 -21.22 -2.13 15.30
C ASP A 59 -19.98 -2.43 16.15
N ARG A 60 -19.32 -3.56 15.91
CA ARG A 60 -18.21 -4.02 16.74
C ARG A 60 -16.88 -3.45 16.24
N GLY A 61 -16.54 -2.27 16.74
CA GLY A 61 -15.22 -1.66 16.63
C GLY A 61 -15.20 -0.36 15.82
N LEU A 62 -14.00 0.15 15.55
CA LEU A 62 -13.85 1.41 14.83
C LEU A 62 -14.41 1.28 13.39
N PRO A 63 -15.16 2.26 12.87
CA PRO A 63 -15.64 2.25 11.49
C PRO A 63 -14.51 1.97 10.49
N LEU A 64 -14.79 1.18 9.45
CA LEU A 64 -13.75 0.73 8.53
C LEU A 64 -12.96 1.86 7.86
N PRO A 65 -13.58 2.97 7.39
CA PRO A 65 -12.85 4.13 6.85
C PRO A 65 -11.87 4.76 7.82
N ARG A 66 -12.13 4.67 9.13
CA ARG A 66 -11.23 5.15 10.20
C ARG A 66 -10.22 4.10 10.65
N SER A 67 -10.50 2.83 10.38
CA SER A 67 -9.66 1.71 10.78
C SER A 67 -8.58 1.34 9.76
N LEU A 68 -8.83 1.55 8.46
CA LEU A 68 -7.85 1.27 7.40
C LEU A 68 -6.64 2.21 7.43
N PRO A 69 -6.79 3.53 7.64
CA PRO A 69 -5.66 4.46 7.81
C PRO A 69 -4.70 4.09 8.95
N ARG A 70 -5.18 3.31 9.92
CA ARG A 70 -4.40 2.87 11.09
C ARG A 70 -3.61 1.58 10.85
N LEU A 71 -3.69 1.00 9.66
CA LEU A 71 -2.86 -0.14 9.30
C LEU A 71 -1.39 0.29 9.27
N ARG A 72 -0.53 -0.45 9.98
CA ARG A 72 0.90 -0.16 9.99
C ARG A 72 1.54 -0.77 8.75
N LEU A 73 1.97 0.10 7.84
CA LEU A 73 2.73 -0.27 6.65
C LEU A 73 4.22 -0.14 6.94
N SER A 74 5.00 -1.20 6.67
CA SER A 74 6.46 -1.09 6.70
C SER A 74 6.94 -0.08 5.63
N PRO A 75 8.15 0.50 5.77
CA PRO A 75 8.68 1.43 4.78
C PRO A 75 8.71 0.85 3.35
N GLY A 76 9.02 -0.44 3.21
CA GLY A 76 8.98 -1.14 1.92
C GLY A 76 7.55 -1.21 1.34
N MET A 77 6.56 -1.58 2.16
CA MET A 77 5.15 -1.63 1.74
C MET A 77 4.63 -0.24 1.32
N GLN A 78 5.01 0.82 2.04
CA GLN A 78 4.63 2.19 1.67
C GLN A 78 5.22 2.58 0.31
N SER A 79 6.46 2.18 0.03
CA SER A 79 7.14 2.47 -1.23
C SER A 79 6.47 1.76 -2.40
N LEU A 80 6.15 0.47 -2.24
CA LEU A 80 5.45 -0.32 -3.26
C LEU A 80 4.03 0.22 -3.51
N LEU A 81 3.27 0.50 -2.45
CA LEU A 81 1.92 1.06 -2.57
C LEU A 81 1.93 2.42 -3.26
N ARG A 82 2.94 3.26 -2.98
CA ARG A 82 3.13 4.53 -3.70
C ARG A 82 3.39 4.31 -5.18
N LEU A 83 4.32 3.43 -5.53
CA LEU A 83 4.64 3.14 -6.93
C LEU A 83 3.40 2.63 -7.67
N TYR A 84 2.65 1.74 -7.05
CA TYR A 84 1.39 1.23 -7.57
C TYR A 84 0.35 2.35 -7.78
N ALA A 85 0.17 3.22 -6.79
CA ALA A 85 -0.75 4.37 -6.86
C ALA A 85 -0.34 5.40 -7.92
N GLN A 86 0.95 5.55 -8.22
CA GLN A 86 1.45 6.48 -9.24
C GLN A 86 1.22 6.00 -10.68
N ARG A 87 1.05 4.69 -10.90
CA ARG A 87 0.85 4.13 -12.25
C ARG A 87 -0.46 4.57 -12.88
N GLN A 88 -1.51 4.81 -12.08
CA GLN A 88 -2.82 5.24 -12.55
C GLN A 88 -3.61 5.85 -11.39
N ALA A 89 -4.33 6.94 -11.65
CA ALA A 89 -5.02 7.75 -10.64
C ALA A 89 -6.02 6.98 -9.75
N ASP A 90 -6.53 5.83 -10.21
CA ASP A 90 -7.59 5.08 -9.53
C ASP A 90 -7.10 3.82 -8.78
N ARG A 91 -5.81 3.48 -8.93
CA ARG A 91 -5.19 2.28 -8.32
C ARG A 91 -5.34 2.27 -6.80
N LEU A 92 -5.05 3.40 -6.15
CA LEU A 92 -5.20 3.52 -4.70
C LEU A 92 -6.65 3.36 -4.27
N HIS A 93 -7.58 3.94 -5.03
CA HIS A 93 -9.00 3.82 -4.72
C HIS A 93 -9.44 2.35 -4.81
N HIS A 94 -9.10 1.64 -5.88
CA HIS A 94 -9.33 0.19 -6.02
C HIS A 94 -8.74 -0.62 -4.86
N ALA A 95 -7.46 -0.43 -4.54
CA ALA A 95 -6.82 -1.15 -3.44
C ALA A 95 -7.51 -0.91 -2.08
N VAL A 96 -7.98 0.31 -1.83
CA VAL A 96 -8.76 0.64 -0.62
C VAL A 96 -10.13 -0.03 -0.65
N GLY A 97 -10.80 -0.11 -1.80
CA GLY A 97 -12.07 -0.82 -1.97
C GLY A 97 -11.94 -2.31 -1.65
N VAL A 98 -10.90 -2.95 -2.18
CA VAL A 98 -10.60 -4.36 -1.87
C VAL A 98 -10.29 -4.56 -0.38
N ALA A 99 -9.51 -3.65 0.22
CA ALA A 99 -9.23 -3.69 1.66
C ALA A 99 -10.50 -3.52 2.51
N LEU A 100 -11.46 -2.68 2.10
CA LEU A 100 -12.74 -2.51 2.78
C LEU A 100 -13.54 -3.81 2.76
N VAL A 101 -13.74 -4.40 1.57
CA VAL A 101 -14.49 -5.66 1.42
C VAL A 101 -13.83 -6.78 2.21
N ALA A 102 -12.52 -6.98 2.04
CA ALA A 102 -11.79 -8.04 2.71
C ALA A 102 -11.88 -7.91 4.24
N LYS A 103 -11.72 -6.70 4.78
CA LYS A 103 -11.78 -6.45 6.21
C LYS A 103 -13.21 -6.53 6.78
N ALA A 104 -14.22 -6.10 6.02
CA ALA A 104 -15.63 -6.27 6.39
C ALA A 104 -15.99 -7.75 6.48
N LEU A 105 -15.59 -8.55 5.49
CA LEU A 105 -15.78 -9.99 5.54
C LEU A 105 -15.02 -10.64 6.69
N ALA A 106 -13.79 -10.21 6.95
CA ALA A 106 -12.99 -10.72 8.08
C ALA A 106 -13.68 -10.49 9.43
N ARG A 107 -14.27 -9.31 9.65
CA ARG A 107 -14.98 -9.00 10.91
C ARG A 107 -16.18 -9.91 11.15
N ARG A 108 -16.92 -10.23 10.08
CA ARG A 108 -18.10 -11.10 10.12
C ARG A 108 -17.74 -12.58 10.28
N LEU A 109 -16.72 -13.04 9.56
CA LEU A 109 -16.35 -14.46 9.49
C LEU A 109 -15.43 -14.90 10.62
N LEU A 110 -14.67 -13.97 11.20
CA LEU A 110 -13.64 -14.25 12.23
C LEU A 110 -13.84 -13.35 13.46
N PRO A 111 -15.01 -13.38 14.11
CA PRO A 111 -15.33 -12.43 15.18
C PRO A 111 -14.33 -12.53 16.34
N GLY A 112 -13.86 -11.38 16.84
CA GLY A 112 -12.91 -11.29 17.95
C GLY A 112 -11.43 -11.36 17.57
N ASP A 113 -11.08 -11.79 16.36
CA ASP A 113 -9.68 -11.90 15.92
C ASP A 113 -9.19 -10.60 15.25
N VAL A 114 -8.92 -9.60 16.09
CA VAL A 114 -8.51 -8.25 15.66
C VAL A 114 -7.21 -8.27 14.84
N ASP A 115 -6.28 -9.16 15.17
CA ASP A 115 -5.00 -9.28 14.46
C ASP A 115 -5.21 -9.88 13.07
N GLN A 116 -6.07 -10.88 12.95
CA GLN A 116 -6.42 -11.44 11.65
C GLN A 116 -7.19 -10.44 10.78
N HIS A 117 -8.10 -9.64 11.35
CA HIS A 117 -8.76 -8.54 10.61
C HIS A 117 -7.74 -7.52 10.09
N ARG A 118 -6.71 -7.22 10.90
CA ARG A 118 -5.63 -6.31 10.49
C ARG A 118 -4.81 -6.91 9.36
N ARG A 119 -4.42 -8.19 9.46
CA ARG A 119 -3.67 -8.91 8.42
C ARG A 119 -4.44 -8.98 7.11
N ILE A 120 -5.74 -9.30 7.15
CA ILE A 120 -6.59 -9.36 5.95
C ILE A 120 -6.77 -7.97 5.32
N GLY A 121 -7.00 -6.93 6.14
CA GLY A 121 -7.07 -5.56 5.62
C GLY A 121 -5.77 -5.10 4.95
N LEU A 122 -4.62 -5.49 5.51
CA LEU A 122 -3.31 -5.23 4.91
C LEU A 122 -3.12 -6.01 3.60
N ALA A 123 -3.48 -7.29 3.58
CA ALA A 123 -3.42 -8.12 2.38
C ALA A 123 -4.29 -7.54 1.25
N GLY A 124 -5.51 -7.08 1.57
CA GLY A 124 -6.39 -6.42 0.59
C GLY A 124 -5.80 -5.13 0.03
N LEU A 125 -5.17 -4.31 0.88
CA LEU A 125 -4.54 -3.06 0.45
C LEU A 125 -3.33 -3.29 -0.48
N LEU A 126 -2.67 -4.44 -0.36
CA LEU A 126 -1.44 -4.76 -1.07
C LEU A 126 -1.63 -5.85 -2.15
N HIS A 127 -2.87 -6.25 -2.46
CA HIS A 127 -3.15 -7.45 -3.25
C HIS A 127 -2.64 -7.40 -4.71
N ASP A 128 -2.55 -6.20 -5.28
CA ASP A 128 -2.19 -5.95 -6.68
C ASP A 128 -0.77 -5.38 -6.87
N LEU A 129 0.08 -5.48 -5.83
CA LEU A 129 1.46 -4.98 -5.88
C LEU A 129 2.40 -5.86 -6.71
#